data_AF-A0A923Z289-F1
#
_entry.id   AF-A0A923Z289-F1
#
_cell.length_a   1.000
_cell.length_b   1.000
_cell.length_c   1.000
_cell.angle_alpha   90.00
_cell.angle_beta   90.00
_cell.angle_gamma   90.00
#
_symmetry.space_group_name_H-M   'P 1'
#
loop_
_entity.id
_entity.type
_entity.pdbx_description
1 polymer ?
#
loop_
_entity_poly.entity_id
_entity_poly.type
_entity_poly.pdbx_seq_one_letter_code
_entity_poly.pdbx_strand_id
1 'polypeptide(L)'
;MTQLDIDFQPAPAAPIDMLEHYFNAHGWAFERTGDEEITASVASAFANFQLRALWREDERVLQFIAMPDIRVPDAKRAAMYETIGLINEQLWIGHFEMWAGDGTLLFRHATLLDSPDDEDEIDLTLGQAEMLVDAAIDECERFYPVFQFVLWAGKSPAEAIEAAMLDTVGEA
;
A
#
# COMPACT_ATOMS: atom_id res chain seq x y z
N MET A 1 -44.02 26.61 11.46
CA MET A 1 -42.69 26.20 11.93
C MET A 1 -42.40 24.85 11.30
N THR A 2 -41.81 24.85 10.12
CA THR A 2 -41.26 23.65 9.49
C THR A 2 -39.87 23.48 10.07
N GLN A 3 -39.70 22.43 10.85
CA GLN A 3 -38.42 22.00 11.41
C GLN A 3 -37.54 21.58 10.23
N LEU A 4 -36.44 22.30 10.01
CA LEU A 4 -35.35 21.81 9.16
C LEU A 4 -34.69 20.69 9.95
N ASP A 5 -34.95 19.45 9.56
CA ASP A 5 -34.04 18.36 9.87
C ASP A 5 -32.79 18.61 9.04
N ILE A 6 -31.82 19.30 9.65
CA ILE A 6 -30.44 19.32 9.17
C ILE A 6 -29.93 17.92 9.48
N ASP A 7 -29.94 17.05 8.47
CA ASP A 7 -29.18 15.80 8.51
C ASP A 7 -27.71 16.21 8.69
N PHE A 8 -27.22 16.13 9.93
CA PHE A 8 -25.81 16.26 10.20
C PHE A 8 -25.17 14.96 9.74
N GLN A 9 -24.80 14.89 8.47
CA GLN A 9 -23.81 13.91 8.05
C GLN A 9 -22.48 14.33 8.69
N PRO A 10 -21.81 13.46 9.47
CA PRO A 10 -20.43 13.74 9.85
C PRO A 10 -19.63 14.02 8.59
N ALA A 11 -18.73 15.00 8.64
CA ALA A 11 -17.88 15.30 7.50
C ALA A 11 -17.16 14.00 7.09
N PRO A 12 -17.25 13.60 5.82
CA PRO A 12 -16.54 12.42 5.33
C PRO A 12 -15.04 12.55 5.63
N ALA A 13 -14.38 11.46 6.01
CA ALA A 13 -12.93 11.40 5.81
C ALA A 13 -12.72 11.23 4.31
N ALA A 14 -12.75 12.36 3.58
CA ALA A 14 -12.74 12.40 2.13
C ALA A 14 -11.73 11.43 1.48
N PRO A 15 -10.51 11.21 2.05
CA PRO A 15 -9.58 10.22 1.52
C PRO A 15 -10.02 8.76 1.69
N ILE A 16 -10.56 8.40 2.86
CA ILE A 16 -11.03 7.04 3.14
C ILE A 16 -12.31 6.73 2.34
N ASP A 17 -13.19 7.71 2.19
CA ASP A 17 -14.41 7.56 1.37
C ASP A 17 -14.09 7.40 -0.11
N MET A 18 -13.09 8.13 -0.63
CA MET A 18 -12.62 7.92 -2.00
C MET A 18 -12.05 6.51 -2.20
N LEU A 19 -11.24 6.03 -1.26
CA LEU A 19 -10.69 4.66 -1.33
C LEU A 19 -11.79 3.61 -1.22
N GLU A 20 -12.80 3.82 -0.37
CA GLU A 20 -13.99 2.97 -0.31
C GLU A 20 -14.70 2.92 -1.65
N HIS A 21 -14.92 4.08 -2.27
CA HIS A 21 -15.55 4.17 -3.59
C HIS A 21 -14.75 3.40 -4.64
N TYR A 22 -13.43 3.61 -4.66
CA TYR A 22 -12.51 2.94 -5.55
C TYR A 22 -12.53 1.40 -5.35
N PHE A 23 -12.47 0.91 -4.11
CA PHE A 23 -12.51 -0.53 -3.82
C PHE A 23 -13.86 -1.17 -4.20
N ASN A 24 -14.98 -0.48 -3.94
CA ASN A 24 -16.31 -0.89 -4.39
C ASN A 24 -16.38 -1.02 -5.92
N ALA A 25 -15.83 -0.05 -6.65
CA ALA A 25 -15.81 -0.08 -8.11
C ALA A 25 -15.03 -1.28 -8.67
N HIS A 26 -13.99 -1.72 -7.96
CA HIS A 26 -13.20 -2.92 -8.29
C HIS A 26 -13.81 -4.23 -7.77
N GLY A 27 -14.90 -4.16 -6.98
CA GLY A 27 -15.52 -5.34 -6.37
C GLY A 27 -14.67 -6.01 -5.30
N TRP A 28 -13.73 -5.29 -4.69
CA TRP A 28 -12.87 -5.81 -3.64
C TRP A 28 -13.59 -5.77 -2.29
N ALA A 29 -13.38 -6.81 -1.47
CA ALA A 29 -13.88 -6.82 -0.11
C ALA A 29 -13.01 -5.91 0.76
N PHE A 30 -13.66 -5.05 1.56
CA PHE A 30 -12.99 -4.15 2.48
C PHE A 30 -13.73 -4.03 3.82
N GLU A 31 -13.00 -3.58 4.84
CA GLU A 31 -13.49 -3.27 6.18
C GLU A 31 -13.00 -1.88 6.60
N ARG A 32 -13.89 -1.09 7.21
CA ARG A 32 -13.55 0.23 7.78
C ARG A 32 -13.48 0.16 9.29
N THR A 33 -12.55 0.93 9.84
CA THR A 33 -12.45 1.18 11.27
C THR A 33 -12.59 2.68 11.49
N GLY A 34 -13.84 3.12 11.69
CA GLY A 34 -14.17 4.55 11.75
C GLY A 34 -13.83 5.27 10.45
N ASP A 35 -13.43 6.53 10.60
CA ASP A 35 -13.08 7.45 9.50
C ASP A 35 -11.56 7.55 9.28
N GLU A 36 -10.79 6.81 10.07
CA GLU A 36 -9.32 6.88 10.07
C GLU A 36 -8.68 5.74 9.27
N GLU A 37 -9.40 4.64 9.01
CA GLU A 37 -8.79 3.44 8.46
C GLU A 37 -9.73 2.63 7.57
N ILE A 38 -9.19 2.15 6.45
CA ILE A 38 -9.82 1.14 5.58
C ILE A 38 -8.81 0.06 5.21
N THR A 39 -9.25 -1.20 5.21
CA THR A 39 -8.45 -2.36 4.80
C THR A 39 -9.19 -3.10 3.69
N ALA A 40 -8.50 -3.48 2.62
CA ALA A 40 -9.05 -4.27 1.52
C ALA A 40 -8.18 -5.50 1.22
N SER A 41 -8.78 -6.54 0.64
CA SER A 41 -8.05 -7.71 0.15
C SER A 41 -8.11 -7.79 -1.37
N VAL A 42 -6.94 -7.90 -2.00
CA VAL A 42 -6.79 -7.91 -3.46
C VAL A 42 -6.08 -9.18 -3.89
N ALA A 43 -6.64 -9.84 -4.90
CA ALA A 43 -6.00 -10.98 -5.56
C ALA A 43 -5.18 -10.47 -6.74
N SER A 44 -3.93 -10.92 -6.83
CA SER A 44 -2.98 -10.60 -7.88
C SER A 44 -2.59 -11.85 -8.66
N ALA A 45 -1.80 -11.70 -9.72
CA ALA A 45 -1.27 -12.85 -10.47
C ALA A 45 -0.35 -13.74 -9.62
N PHE A 46 0.36 -13.17 -8.64
CA PHE A 46 1.42 -13.86 -7.89
C PHE A 46 1.11 -14.02 -6.40
N ALA A 47 0.25 -13.18 -5.83
CA ALA A 47 -0.05 -13.19 -4.39
C ALA A 47 -1.44 -12.63 -4.07
N ASN A 48 -1.88 -12.84 -2.84
CA ASN A 48 -2.94 -12.04 -2.25
C ASN A 48 -2.30 -10.91 -1.44
N PHE A 49 -2.82 -9.70 -1.61
CA PHE A 49 -2.41 -8.52 -0.90
C PHE A 49 -3.48 -8.08 0.09
N GLN A 50 -3.03 -7.66 1.27
CA GLN A 50 -3.83 -6.81 2.13
C GLN A 50 -3.42 -5.36 1.89
N LEU A 51 -4.36 -4.55 1.43
CA LEU A 51 -4.20 -3.09 1.33
C LEU A 51 -4.74 -2.47 2.60
N ARG A 52 -4.06 -1.46 3.11
CA ARG A 52 -4.49 -0.70 4.29
C ARG A 52 -4.18 0.77 4.09
N ALA A 53 -5.17 1.62 4.32
CA ALA A 53 -4.98 3.06 4.33
C ALA A 53 -5.31 3.62 5.71
N LEU A 54 -4.47 4.53 6.18
CA LEU A 54 -4.64 5.24 7.45
C LEU A 54 -4.63 6.75 7.16
N TRP A 55 -5.72 7.41 7.50
CA TRP A 55 -5.87 8.85 7.39
C TRP A 55 -5.56 9.53 8.73
N ARG A 56 -4.71 10.55 8.66
CA ARG A 56 -4.41 11.44 9.78
C ARG A 56 -4.83 12.85 9.42
N GLU A 57 -6.00 13.26 9.92
CA GLU A 57 -6.60 14.56 9.62
C GLU A 57 -5.74 15.73 10.11
N ASP A 58 -5.27 15.66 11.36
CA ASP A 58 -4.47 16.73 11.99
C ASP A 58 -3.18 17.02 11.21
N GLU A 59 -2.51 15.98 10.69
CA GLU A 59 -1.29 16.11 9.90
C GLU A 59 -1.54 16.20 8.39
N ARG A 60 -2.78 16.01 7.95
CA ARG A 60 -3.19 15.90 6.53
C ARG A 60 -2.38 14.85 5.76
N VAL A 61 -2.11 13.71 6.39
CA VAL A 61 -1.32 12.62 5.81
C VAL A 61 -2.19 11.40 5.60
N LEU A 62 -2.24 10.94 4.34
CA LEU A 62 -2.76 9.61 4.02
C LEU A 62 -1.59 8.65 3.89
N GLN A 63 -1.57 7.64 4.74
CA GLN A 63 -0.63 6.55 4.67
C GLN A 63 -1.28 5.35 4.00
N PHE A 64 -0.62 4.81 2.98
CA PHE A 64 -1.05 3.62 2.27
C PHE A 64 -0.04 2.49 2.45
N ILE A 65 -0.54 1.29 2.70
CA ILE A 65 0.25 0.10 2.97
C ILE A 65 -0.26 -1.02 2.06
N ALA A 66 0.65 -1.69 1.37
CA ALA A 66 0.37 -2.93 0.68
C ALA A 66 1.21 -4.06 1.30
N MET A 67 0.54 -5.11 1.77
CA MET A 67 1.17 -6.25 2.45
C MET A 67 1.02 -7.50 1.58
N PRO A 68 2.10 -7.96 0.91
CA PRO A 68 2.13 -9.35 0.44
C PRO A 68 2.04 -10.29 1.64
N ASP A 69 1.44 -11.46 1.48
CA ASP A 69 1.45 -12.52 2.51
C ASP A 69 2.83 -13.17 2.64
N ILE A 70 3.82 -12.39 3.10
CA ILE A 70 5.20 -12.79 3.32
C ILE A 70 5.55 -12.54 4.79
N ARG A 71 5.92 -13.62 5.48
CA ARG A 71 6.50 -13.59 6.83
C ARG A 71 7.93 -14.07 6.77
N VAL A 72 8.85 -13.23 7.22
CA VAL A 72 10.29 -13.47 7.15
C VAL A 72 10.77 -14.16 8.43
N PRO A 73 11.29 -15.40 8.35
CA PRO A 73 11.82 -16.09 9.53
C PRO A 73 13.07 -15.39 10.08
N ASP A 74 13.29 -15.50 11.40
CA ASP A 74 14.41 -14.85 12.11
C ASP A 74 15.78 -15.10 11.44
N ALA A 75 16.02 -16.34 11.00
CA ALA A 75 17.27 -16.72 10.33
C ALA A 75 17.51 -16.03 8.98
N LYS A 76 16.48 -15.43 8.38
CA LYS A 76 16.52 -14.75 7.09
C LYS A 76 16.41 -13.23 7.19
N ARG A 77 16.13 -12.67 8.38
CA ARG A 77 15.93 -11.23 8.57
C ARG A 77 17.12 -10.39 8.13
N ALA A 78 18.35 -10.82 8.42
CA ALA A 78 19.55 -10.08 8.02
C ALA A 78 19.66 -9.93 6.50
N ALA A 79 19.51 -11.03 5.76
CA ALA A 79 19.49 -11.01 4.30
C ALA A 79 18.30 -10.19 3.76
N MET A 80 17.13 -10.28 4.40
CA MET A 80 15.97 -9.52 3.98
C MET A 80 16.13 -8.01 4.18
N TYR A 81 16.76 -7.56 5.27
CA TYR A 81 17.06 -6.14 5.46
C TYR A 81 17.98 -5.58 4.37
N GLU A 82 18.98 -6.36 3.94
CA GLU A 82 19.83 -6.01 2.80
C GLU A 82 19.03 -5.95 1.50
N THR A 83 18.18 -6.96 1.24
CA THR A 83 17.28 -6.99 0.08
C THR A 83 16.38 -5.75 0.03
N ILE A 84 15.74 -5.39 1.15
CA ILE A 84 14.90 -4.21 1.26
C ILE A 84 15.70 -2.94 0.94
N GLY A 85 16.92 -2.81 1.48
CA GLY A 85 17.80 -1.67 1.18
C GLY A 85 18.07 -1.51 -0.31
N LEU A 86 18.47 -2.60 -0.98
CA LEU A 86 18.78 -2.62 -2.40
C LEU A 86 17.56 -2.38 -3.30
N ILE A 87 16.38 -2.83 -2.87
CA ILE A 87 15.12 -2.55 -3.57
C ILE A 87 14.74 -1.08 -3.41
N ASN A 88 14.83 -0.54 -2.19
CA ASN A 88 14.45 0.84 -1.90
C ASN A 88 15.28 1.87 -2.67
N GLU A 89 16.53 1.55 -3.02
CA GLU A 89 17.35 2.38 -3.93
C GLU A 89 16.76 2.53 -5.34
N GLN A 90 15.83 1.64 -5.73
CA GLN A 90 15.19 1.60 -7.05
C GLN A 90 13.77 2.16 -7.05
N LEU A 91 13.24 2.56 -5.89
CA LEU A 91 11.89 3.10 -5.75
C LEU A 91 11.88 4.62 -5.89
N TRP A 92 10.89 5.13 -6.63
CA TRP A 92 10.62 6.56 -6.72
C TRP A 92 9.66 7.04 -5.63
N ILE A 93 8.75 6.17 -5.21
CA ILE A 93 7.72 6.47 -4.23
C ILE A 93 7.57 5.32 -3.24
N GLY A 94 7.36 5.69 -1.98
CA GLY A 94 7.25 4.74 -0.88
C GLY A 94 8.54 3.97 -0.61
N HIS A 95 8.41 2.93 0.20
CA HIS A 95 9.52 2.04 0.56
C HIS A 95 8.99 0.70 1.04
N PHE A 96 9.79 -0.36 0.88
CA PHE A 96 9.60 -1.61 1.60
C PHE A 96 10.16 -1.51 3.01
N GLU A 97 9.49 -2.16 3.94
CA GLU A 97 9.95 -2.37 5.30
C GLU A 97 9.49 -3.74 5.81
N MET A 98 10.03 -4.12 6.97
CA MET A 98 9.67 -5.35 7.66
C MET A 98 9.37 -5.04 9.12
N TRP A 99 8.20 -5.45 9.60
CA TRP A 99 7.84 -5.31 11.00
C TRP A 99 8.70 -6.22 11.87
N ALA A 100 9.33 -5.63 12.89
CA ALA A 100 10.25 -6.34 13.77
C ALA A 100 9.56 -7.40 14.65
N GLY A 101 8.26 -7.24 14.92
CA GLY A 101 7.51 -8.14 15.80
C GLY A 101 7.34 -9.54 15.22
N ASP A 102 6.91 -9.65 13.97
CA ASP A 102 6.49 -10.90 13.33
C ASP A 102 7.15 -11.17 11.98
N GLY A 103 8.02 -10.26 11.50
CA GLY A 103 8.68 -10.39 10.21
C GLY A 103 7.75 -10.14 9.02
N THR A 104 6.58 -9.51 9.22
CA THR A 104 5.69 -9.13 8.13
C THR A 104 6.38 -8.14 7.21
N LEU A 105 6.45 -8.47 5.92
CA LEU A 105 6.98 -7.61 4.87
C LEU A 105 5.85 -6.74 4.29
N LEU A 106 6.13 -5.47 4.04
CA LEU A 106 5.15 -4.55 3.49
C LEU A 106 5.79 -3.42 2.67
N PHE A 107 5.03 -2.89 1.73
CA PHE A 107 5.28 -1.60 1.09
C PHE A 107 4.49 -0.51 1.82
N ARG A 108 5.11 0.64 2.06
CA ARG A 108 4.49 1.80 2.69
C ARG A 108 4.73 3.04 1.84
N HIS A 109 3.67 3.79 1.62
CA HIS A 109 3.72 5.13 1.03
C HIS A 109 2.95 6.11 1.93
N ALA A 110 3.39 7.36 1.99
CA ALA A 110 2.66 8.42 2.66
C ALA A 110 2.56 9.61 1.72
N THR A 111 1.35 10.13 1.54
CA THR A 111 1.06 11.31 0.73
C THR A 111 0.46 12.40 1.60
N LEU A 112 0.90 13.64 1.35
CA LEU A 112 0.28 14.82 1.93
C LEU A 112 -0.91 15.20 1.05
N LEU A 113 -2.05 15.45 1.67
CA LEU A 113 -3.22 15.98 0.99
C LEU A 113 -3.38 17.43 1.40
N ASP A 114 -3.42 18.32 0.42
CA ASP A 114 -3.60 19.73 0.65
C ASP A 114 -4.59 20.27 -0.39
N SER A 115 -5.46 21.16 0.05
CA SER A 115 -6.36 21.88 -0.84
C SER A 115 -5.78 23.27 -1.11
N PRO A 116 -5.70 23.72 -2.38
CA PRO A 116 -5.20 25.05 -2.71
C PRO A 116 -6.07 26.19 -2.17
N ASP A 117 -7.34 25.90 -1.88
CA ASP A 117 -8.31 26.85 -1.35
C ASP A 117 -8.72 26.42 0.06
N ASP A 118 -8.55 27.31 1.06
CA ASP A 118 -8.93 27.06 2.47
C ASP A 118 -10.43 26.79 2.66
N GLU A 119 -11.25 27.02 1.63
CA GLU A 119 -12.70 26.77 1.61
C GLU A 119 -13.07 25.40 1.00
N ASP A 120 -12.15 24.75 0.28
CA ASP A 120 -12.38 23.44 -0.34
C ASP A 120 -11.96 22.31 0.62
N GLU A 121 -12.75 21.24 0.69
CA GLU A 121 -12.45 20.07 1.52
C GLU A 121 -11.13 19.40 1.08
N ILE A 122 -10.33 18.94 2.05
CA ILE A 122 -9.09 18.20 1.78
C ILE A 122 -9.49 16.86 1.18
N ASP A 123 -9.32 16.70 -0.13
CA ASP A 123 -9.79 15.51 -0.83
C ASP A 123 -8.68 14.74 -1.55
N LEU A 124 -8.83 13.42 -1.56
CA LEU A 124 -8.09 12.53 -2.43
C LEU A 124 -8.91 12.40 -3.70
N THR A 125 -8.42 12.91 -4.83
CA THR A 125 -9.12 12.72 -6.10
C THR A 125 -9.12 11.23 -6.51
N LEU A 126 -10.12 10.81 -7.29
CA LEU A 126 -10.17 9.44 -7.83
C LEU A 126 -8.89 9.04 -8.58
N GLY A 127 -8.34 9.96 -9.38
CA GLY A 127 -7.08 9.71 -10.10
C GLY A 127 -5.87 9.56 -9.18
N GLN A 128 -5.82 10.29 -8.06
CA GLN A 128 -4.79 10.09 -7.03
C GLN A 128 -4.97 8.76 -6.30
N ALA A 129 -6.21 8.36 -6.00
CA ALA A 129 -6.51 7.06 -5.40
C ALA A 129 -6.05 5.91 -6.31
N GLU A 130 -6.39 5.98 -7.60
CA GLU A 130 -5.96 5.02 -8.62
C GLU A 130 -4.43 4.92 -8.69
N MET A 131 -3.75 6.06 -8.89
CA MET A 131 -2.28 6.09 -8.95
C MET A 131 -1.62 5.55 -7.67
N LEU A 132 -2.18 5.85 -6.50
CA LEU A 132 -1.67 5.39 -5.21
C LEU A 132 -1.79 3.87 -5.06
N VAL A 133 -2.96 3.32 -5.36
CA VAL A 133 -3.26 1.90 -5.22
C VAL A 133 -2.44 1.09 -6.24
N ASP A 134 -2.47 1.49 -7.50
CA ASP A 134 -1.78 0.80 -8.59
C ASP A 134 -0.27 0.79 -8.35
N ALA A 135 0.32 1.93 -8.00
CA ALA A 135 1.75 1.98 -7.72
C ALA A 135 2.18 1.06 -6.56
N ALA A 136 1.36 0.97 -5.51
CA ALA A 136 1.65 0.10 -4.38
C ALA A 136 1.58 -1.39 -4.75
N ILE A 137 0.58 -1.77 -5.56
CA ILE A 137 0.44 -3.15 -6.07
C ILE A 137 1.58 -3.46 -7.04
N ASP A 138 1.84 -2.59 -8.01
CA ASP A 138 2.86 -2.79 -9.05
C ASP A 138 4.25 -2.99 -8.45
N GLU A 139 4.67 -2.15 -7.48
CA GLU A 139 5.98 -2.32 -6.84
C GLU A 139 6.02 -3.61 -6.01
N CYS A 140 4.91 -3.98 -5.36
CA CYS A 140 4.83 -5.25 -4.65
C CYS A 140 4.95 -6.45 -5.59
N GLU A 141 4.25 -6.45 -6.74
CA GLU A 141 4.32 -7.52 -7.73
C GLU A 141 5.70 -7.60 -8.37
N ARG A 142 6.26 -6.46 -8.77
CA ARG A 142 7.58 -6.36 -9.40
C ARG A 142 8.67 -6.99 -8.54
N PHE A 143 8.65 -6.74 -7.22
CA PHE A 143 9.67 -7.23 -6.30
C PHE A 143 9.29 -8.53 -5.58
N TYR A 144 8.07 -9.03 -5.75
CA TYR A 144 7.63 -10.30 -5.15
C TYR A 144 8.60 -11.47 -5.43
N PRO A 145 9.08 -11.70 -6.67
CA PRO A 145 10.01 -12.79 -6.96
C PRO A 145 11.36 -12.65 -6.24
N VAL A 146 11.84 -11.43 -6.03
CA VAL A 146 13.10 -11.16 -5.30
C VAL A 146 12.99 -11.70 -3.88
N PHE A 147 11.89 -11.40 -3.19
CA PHE A 147 11.65 -11.89 -1.83
C PHE A 147 11.58 -13.43 -1.80
N GLN A 148 10.90 -14.05 -2.77
CA GLN A 148 10.81 -15.50 -2.87
C GLN A 148 12.18 -16.16 -3.10
N PHE A 149 13.05 -15.58 -3.93
CA PHE A 149 14.38 -16.11 -4.15
C PHE A 149 15.28 -16.06 -2.91
N VAL A 150 15.20 -14.99 -2.13
CA VAL A 150 15.98 -14.85 -0.88
C VAL A 150 15.47 -15.83 0.19
N LEU A 151 14.15 -15.95 0.31
CA LEU A 151 13.52 -16.82 1.30
C LEU A 151 13.72 -18.31 0.98
N TRP A 152 13.43 -18.72 -0.26
CA TRP A 152 13.29 -20.13 -0.62
C TRP A 152 14.40 -20.68 -1.52
N ALA A 153 14.91 -19.87 -2.45
CA ALA A 153 15.98 -20.31 -3.36
C ALA A 153 17.39 -20.09 -2.79
N GLY A 154 17.51 -19.41 -1.64
CA GLY A 154 18.78 -19.18 -0.96
C GLY A 154 19.75 -18.27 -1.71
N LYS A 155 19.26 -17.50 -2.70
CA LYS A 155 20.06 -16.50 -3.42
C LYS A 155 20.50 -15.39 -2.47
N SER A 156 21.67 -14.81 -2.73
CA SER A 156 22.02 -13.54 -2.10
C SER A 156 21.07 -12.42 -2.58
N PRO A 157 20.91 -11.33 -1.82
CA PRO A 157 20.06 -10.20 -2.22
C PRO A 157 20.35 -9.67 -3.63
N ALA A 158 21.63 -9.48 -3.99
CA ALA A 158 22.02 -9.02 -5.31
C ALA A 158 21.66 -10.01 -6.44
N GLU A 159 21.93 -11.31 -6.24
CA GLU A 159 21.58 -12.35 -7.22
C GLU A 159 20.06 -12.53 -7.38
N ALA A 160 19.30 -12.30 -6.30
CA ALA A 160 17.84 -12.37 -6.33
C ALA A 160 17.24 -11.23 -7.18
N ILE A 161 17.76 -10.01 -7.03
CA ILE A 161 17.35 -8.85 -7.84
C ILE A 161 17.69 -9.08 -9.30
N GLU A 162 18.92 -9.49 -9.62
CA GLU A 162 19.35 -9.76 -11.00
C GLU A 162 18.46 -10.83 -11.66
N ALA A 163 18.16 -11.90 -10.93
CA ALA A 163 17.33 -12.98 -11.44
C ALA A 163 15.88 -12.56 -11.70
N ALA A 164 15.27 -11.82 -10.78
CA ALA A 164 13.90 -11.35 -10.95
C ALA A 164 13.77 -10.42 -12.18
N MET A 165 14.75 -9.56 -12.41
CA MET A 165 14.74 -8.64 -13.56
C MET A 165 14.90 -9.37 -14.89
N LEU A 166 15.63 -10.50 -14.93
CA LEU A 166 15.75 -11.33 -16.14
C LEU A 166 14.45 -12.07 -16.46
N ASP A 167 13.74 -12.59 -15.45
CA ASP A 167 12.48 -13.31 -15.64
C ASP A 167 11.34 -12.36 -16.03
N THR A 168 11.30 -11.12 -15.50
CA THR A 168 10.29 -10.11 -15.89
C THR A 168 10.40 -9.65 -17.35
N VAL A 169 11.55 -9.82 -18.01
CA VAL A 169 11.72 -9.54 -19.45
C VAL A 169 11.22 -10.71 -20.31
N GLY A 170 11.04 -11.90 -19.73
CA GLY A 170 10.62 -13.11 -20.43
C GLY A 170 9.09 -13.31 -20.55
N GLU A 171 8.29 -12.56 -19.79
CA GLU A 171 6.81 -12.67 -19.76
C GLU A 171 6.06 -11.41 -20.26
N ALA A 172 6.76 -10.45 -20.88
CA ALA A 172 6.17 -9.25 -21.49
C ALA A 172 5.81 -9.40 -22.98
#